data_AF-A0A7Y9W9V0-F1
#
_entry.id   AF-A0A7Y9W9V0-F1
#
_cell.length_a   1.000
_cell.length_b   1.000
_cell.length_c   1.000
_cell.angle_alpha   90.00
_cell.angle_beta   90.00
_cell.angle_gamma   90.00
#
_symmetry.space_group_name_H-M   'P 1'
#
loop_
_entity.id
_entity.type
_entity.pdbx_description
1 polymer ?
#
loop_
_entity_poly.entity_id
_entity_poly.type
_entity_poly.pdbx_seq_one_letter_code
_entity_poly.pdbx_strand_id
1 'polypeptide(L)'
;MDDVAAGVAGSRRWGALPCTAWRRFLDGGPYDKRARRCAVDQTRSLRVQVRAASGERRAELQSTFLFQLTNFHIRDNFPNMEQTLPDDNAIDRRIAQRLRALRAERNWSLDDLARLSGVSRATLSRLENAAVSPTASVLGKLCVAYGLPMSRLMHMVEEDFAPLVPRAAQALWSDDAAGFRRRSVSPPAQALAGEALECELEPGAHITYDESPRPGLEHHLILLEGQLRITVDGQSHDLQPGDCLRYRLFGPSAFETPAHSGAHYFLFIV
;
A
#
# COMPACT_ATOMS: atom_id res chain seq x y z
N MET A 1 24.27 -8.23 -66.26
CA MET A 1 24.69 -8.31 -64.82
C MET A 1 24.25 -6.97 -64.27
N ASP A 2 22.93 -6.89 -64.14
CA ASP A 2 22.08 -5.72 -63.98
C ASP A 2 21.21 -6.00 -62.75
N ASP A 3 20.57 -5.09 -62.02
CA ASP A 3 20.64 -3.65 -61.77
C ASP A 3 19.43 -3.39 -60.82
N VAL A 4 19.40 -2.22 -60.19
CA VAL A 4 18.21 -1.50 -59.65
C VAL A 4 17.72 -1.75 -58.19
N ALA A 5 17.49 -0.59 -57.57
CA ALA A 5 17.11 -0.24 -56.21
C ALA A 5 15.60 -0.24 -55.87
N ALA A 6 15.29 -0.19 -54.57
CA ALA A 6 14.19 0.53 -53.87
C ALA A 6 13.98 -0.14 -52.48
N GLY A 7 13.63 0.51 -51.36
CA GLY A 7 13.15 1.84 -51.08
C GLY A 7 12.95 2.01 -49.56
N VAL A 8 12.75 3.27 -49.19
CA VAL A 8 12.68 3.92 -47.88
C VAL A 8 11.48 3.49 -47.02
N ALA A 9 11.61 3.44 -45.68
CA ALA A 9 10.79 4.21 -44.71
C ALA A 9 10.83 3.66 -43.27
N GLY A 10 11.09 4.54 -42.28
CA GLY A 10 10.48 4.38 -40.95
C GLY A 10 11.33 4.51 -39.69
N SER A 11 12.55 5.07 -39.70
CA SER A 11 13.20 5.46 -38.44
C SER A 11 12.52 6.70 -37.85
N ARG A 12 11.50 6.49 -37.01
CA ARG A 12 11.06 7.56 -36.10
C ARG A 12 12.13 7.74 -35.04
N ARG A 13 13.04 8.69 -35.30
CA ARG A 13 13.74 9.44 -34.25
C ARG A 13 12.68 9.93 -33.27
N TRP A 14 12.60 9.30 -32.09
CA TRP A 14 12.05 9.98 -30.93
C TRP A 14 13.10 11.00 -30.51
N GLY A 15 12.97 12.20 -31.08
CA GLY A 15 13.68 13.37 -30.58
C GLY A 15 13.41 13.48 -29.09
N ALA A 16 14.44 13.88 -28.35
CA ALA A 16 14.34 14.25 -26.95
C ALA A 16 13.17 15.24 -26.79
N LEU A 17 12.03 14.75 -26.29
CA LEU A 17 10.95 15.61 -25.86
C LEU A 17 11.32 16.14 -24.46
N PRO A 18 11.19 17.45 -24.21
CA PRO A 18 11.72 18.06 -23.00
C PRO A 18 11.02 17.54 -21.75
N CYS A 19 11.74 17.53 -20.61
CA CYS A 19 11.29 17.18 -19.25
C CYS A 19 10.03 17.91 -18.72
N THR A 20 9.29 18.65 -19.55
CA THR A 20 8.10 19.40 -19.14
C THR A 20 6.87 18.50 -18.96
N ALA A 21 6.77 17.37 -19.66
CA ALA A 21 5.69 16.39 -19.46
C ALA A 21 5.80 15.64 -18.12
N TRP A 22 7.02 15.47 -17.60
CA TRP A 22 7.27 14.84 -16.31
C TRP A 22 6.86 15.72 -15.13
N ARG A 23 7.07 17.05 -15.20
CA ARG A 23 6.62 17.98 -14.15
C ARG A 23 5.09 17.99 -14.00
N ARG A 24 4.35 18.02 -15.11
CA ARG A 24 2.87 17.95 -15.09
C ARG A 24 2.30 16.63 -14.55
N PHE A 25 3.06 15.53 -14.61
CA PHE A 25 2.68 14.23 -14.06
C PHE A 25 2.96 14.12 -12.54
N LEU A 26 3.90 14.92 -12.03
CA LEU A 26 4.13 15.05 -10.58
C LEU A 26 3.16 16.04 -9.91
N ASP A 27 2.65 17.01 -10.66
CA ASP A 27 1.75 18.08 -10.17
C ASP A 27 0.23 17.74 -10.22
N GLY A 28 -0.15 16.46 -10.33
CA GLY A 28 -1.56 16.03 -10.15
C GLY A 28 -2.53 16.34 -11.32
N GLY A 29 -2.06 16.42 -12.56
CA GLY A 29 -2.94 16.62 -13.73
C GLY A 29 -3.81 15.41 -14.11
N PRO A 30 -4.94 15.60 -14.85
CA PRO A 30 -5.88 14.53 -15.19
C PRO A 30 -5.27 13.43 -16.07
N TYR A 31 -5.79 12.21 -15.89
CA TYR A 31 -5.34 10.95 -16.50
C TYR A 31 -5.21 11.00 -18.04
N ASP A 32 -3.97 11.01 -18.55
CA ASP A 32 -3.65 10.98 -20.00
C ASP A 32 -3.13 9.60 -20.44
N LYS A 33 -3.88 8.91 -21.31
CA LYS A 33 -3.54 7.61 -21.90
C LYS A 33 -2.21 7.60 -22.67
N ARG A 34 -1.74 8.76 -23.16
CA ARG A 34 -0.44 8.89 -23.85
C ARG A 34 0.74 8.80 -22.88
N ALA A 35 0.59 9.30 -21.65
CA ALA A 35 1.62 9.21 -20.60
C ALA A 35 1.84 7.75 -20.17
N ARG A 36 0.75 6.97 -20.05
CA ARG A 36 0.81 5.53 -19.70
C ARG A 36 1.52 4.71 -20.76
N ARG A 37 1.27 4.98 -22.05
CA ARG A 37 1.96 4.30 -23.16
C ARG A 37 3.46 4.61 -23.19
N CYS A 38 3.83 5.86 -22.90
CA CYS A 38 5.23 6.28 -22.82
C CYS A 38 5.97 5.62 -21.63
N ALA A 39 5.32 5.50 -20.47
CA ALA A 39 5.87 4.82 -19.30
C ALA A 39 6.10 3.31 -19.55
N VAL A 40 5.12 2.63 -20.16
CA VAL A 40 5.25 1.20 -20.52
C VAL A 40 6.37 0.96 -21.53
N ASP A 41 6.53 1.83 -22.52
CA ASP A 41 7.61 1.74 -23.50
C ASP A 41 9.00 1.99 -22.86
N GLN A 42 9.09 2.89 -21.86
CA GLN A 42 10.31 3.12 -21.09
C GLN A 42 10.66 1.95 -20.15
N THR A 43 9.69 1.34 -19.46
CA THR A 43 9.92 0.15 -18.62
C THR A 43 10.36 -1.06 -19.46
N ARG A 44 9.82 -1.22 -20.67
CA ARG A 44 10.31 -2.24 -21.63
C ARG A 44 11.75 -1.96 -22.06
N SER A 45 12.09 -0.70 -22.33
CA SER A 45 13.45 -0.29 -22.71
C SER A 45 14.48 -0.53 -21.59
N LEU A 46 14.15 -0.17 -20.34
CA LEU A 46 14.99 -0.42 -19.16
C LEU A 46 15.17 -1.92 -18.88
N ARG A 47 14.14 -2.76 -19.09
CA ARG A 47 14.24 -4.22 -18.94
C ARG A 47 15.23 -4.85 -19.94
N VAL A 48 15.32 -4.31 -21.15
CA VAL A 48 16.31 -4.72 -22.16
C VAL A 48 17.72 -4.27 -21.76
N GLN A 49 17.86 -3.06 -21.22
CA GLN A 49 19.16 -2.53 -20.77
C GLN A 49 19.71 -3.28 -19.54
N VAL A 50 18.86 -3.65 -18.58
CA VAL A 50 19.23 -4.49 -17.42
C VAL A 50 19.74 -5.86 -17.86
N ARG A 51 19.16 -6.45 -18.91
CA ARG A 51 19.60 -7.75 -19.46
C ARG A 51 20.94 -7.68 -20.18
N ALA A 52 21.31 -6.52 -20.72
CA ALA A 52 22.54 -6.33 -21.48
C ALA A 52 23.74 -5.82 -20.64
N ALA A 53 23.53 -5.40 -19.38
CA ALA A 53 24.56 -4.84 -18.51
C ALA A 53 25.21 -5.90 -17.58
N SER A 54 26.46 -5.68 -17.17
CA SER A 54 27.18 -6.49 -16.16
C SER A 54 27.87 -5.60 -15.11
N GLY A 55 28.16 -6.17 -13.94
CA GLY A 55 28.81 -5.47 -12.81
C GLY A 55 27.93 -4.42 -12.13
N GLU A 56 28.55 -3.40 -11.54
CA GLU A 56 27.88 -2.33 -10.76
C GLU A 56 26.79 -1.60 -11.56
N ARG A 57 26.98 -1.46 -12.87
CA ARG A 57 25.98 -0.87 -13.79
C ARG A 57 24.68 -1.66 -13.85
N ARG A 58 24.74 -2.99 -13.67
CA ARG A 58 23.53 -3.84 -13.60
C ARG A 58 22.81 -3.64 -12.28
N ALA A 59 23.51 -3.49 -11.17
CA ALA A 59 22.93 -3.27 -9.85
C ALA A 59 22.20 -1.92 -9.76
N GLU A 60 22.78 -0.86 -10.35
CA GLU A 60 22.17 0.48 -10.38
C GLU A 60 20.92 0.53 -11.27
N LEU A 61 20.96 -0.12 -12.44
CA LEU A 61 19.80 -0.26 -13.32
C LEU A 61 18.72 -1.20 -12.74
N GLN A 62 19.09 -2.23 -11.98
CA GLN A 62 18.16 -3.09 -11.26
C GLN A 62 17.47 -2.36 -10.11
N SER A 63 18.19 -1.53 -9.35
CA SER A 63 17.63 -0.68 -8.30
C SER A 63 16.62 0.33 -8.87
N THR A 64 16.98 0.97 -9.98
CA THR A 64 16.10 1.92 -10.69
C THR A 64 14.87 1.22 -11.29
N PHE A 65 15.03 0.02 -11.85
CA PHE A 65 13.94 -0.79 -12.40
C PHE A 65 12.99 -1.32 -11.32
N LEU A 66 13.52 -1.76 -10.17
CA LEU A 66 12.71 -2.19 -9.02
C LEU A 66 11.94 -1.03 -8.41
N PHE A 67 12.56 0.15 -8.27
CA PHE A 67 11.89 1.37 -7.79
C PHE A 67 10.80 1.87 -8.75
N GLN A 68 10.99 1.70 -10.06
CA GLN A 68 9.96 2.03 -11.05
C GLN A 68 8.82 1.01 -11.06
N LEU A 69 9.09 -0.29 -10.90
CA LEU A 69 8.05 -1.32 -10.86
C LEU A 69 7.20 -1.26 -9.59
N THR A 70 7.80 -0.99 -8.43
CA THR A 70 7.06 -0.78 -7.19
C THR A 70 6.16 0.44 -7.27
N ASN A 71 6.67 1.58 -7.75
CA ASN A 71 5.86 2.79 -7.92
C ASN A 71 4.80 2.68 -9.04
N PHE A 72 5.08 1.96 -10.12
CA PHE A 72 4.13 1.76 -11.23
C PHE A 72 2.99 0.81 -10.81
N HIS A 73 3.27 -0.28 -10.10
CA HIS A 73 2.22 -1.18 -9.61
C HIS A 73 1.41 -0.59 -8.45
N ILE A 74 2.01 0.21 -7.57
CA ILE A 74 1.28 0.89 -6.48
C ILE A 74 0.28 1.91 -7.05
N ARG A 75 0.68 2.71 -8.05
CA ARG A 75 -0.21 3.70 -8.67
C ARG A 75 -1.26 3.11 -9.62
N ASP A 76 -0.94 2.04 -10.35
CA ASP A 76 -1.91 1.40 -11.26
C ASP A 76 -2.94 0.52 -10.51
N ASN A 77 -2.64 0.01 -9.30
CA ASN A 77 -3.61 -0.75 -8.49
C ASN A 77 -4.39 0.09 -7.46
N PHE A 78 -3.93 1.30 -7.12
CA PHE A 78 -4.57 2.18 -6.13
C PHE A 78 -4.52 3.64 -6.59
N PRO A 79 -5.45 4.09 -7.45
CA PRO A 79 -5.36 5.40 -8.08
C PRO A 79 -5.66 6.59 -7.14
N ASN A 80 -6.09 6.34 -5.89
CA ASN A 80 -6.33 7.38 -4.89
C ASN A 80 -5.49 7.13 -3.64
N MET A 81 -4.19 7.38 -3.75
CA MET A 81 -3.35 7.70 -2.60
C MET A 81 -2.94 9.18 -2.70
N GLU A 82 -3.91 10.04 -2.98
CA GLU A 82 -3.78 11.46 -2.67
C GLU A 82 -3.66 11.52 -1.15
N GLN A 83 -2.50 11.97 -0.70
CA GLN A 83 -2.12 12.15 0.69
C GLN A 83 -3.26 12.84 1.44
N THR A 84 -4.02 12.09 2.22
CA THR A 84 -4.74 12.69 3.34
C THR A 84 -3.64 13.01 4.34
N LEU A 85 -3.05 14.20 4.22
CA LEU A 85 -2.40 14.82 5.36
C LEU A 85 -3.38 14.61 6.53
N PRO A 86 -2.95 13.98 7.64
CA PRO A 86 -3.84 13.78 8.77
C PRO A 86 -4.48 15.14 9.06
N ASP A 87 -5.81 15.18 9.14
CA ASP A 87 -6.52 16.38 9.60
C ASP A 87 -5.74 16.89 10.82
N ASP A 88 -5.18 18.11 10.75
CA ASP A 88 -4.31 18.61 11.83
C ASP A 88 -5.03 18.54 13.20
N ASN A 89 -6.37 18.60 13.18
CA ASN A 89 -7.21 18.39 14.35
C ASN A 89 -7.22 16.93 14.88
N ALA A 90 -6.98 15.93 14.05
CA ALA A 90 -6.90 14.53 14.44
C ALA A 90 -5.58 14.22 15.16
N ILE A 91 -4.44 14.71 14.64
CA ILE A 91 -3.14 14.50 15.31
C ILE A 91 -3.07 15.25 16.65
N ASP A 92 -3.61 16.48 16.71
CA ASP A 92 -3.68 17.27 17.94
C ASP A 92 -4.52 16.58 19.03
N ARG A 93 -5.66 15.99 18.65
CA ARG A 93 -6.50 15.21 19.56
C ARG A 93 -5.78 13.98 20.11
N ARG A 94 -4.97 13.32 19.28
CA ARG A 94 -4.24 12.09 19.66
C ARG A 94 -3.07 12.44 20.58
N ILE A 95 -2.37 13.54 20.30
CA ILE A 95 -1.38 14.13 21.21
C ILE A 95 -2.01 14.47 22.56
N ALA A 96 -3.15 15.18 22.57
CA ALA A 96 -3.87 15.53 23.79
C ALA A 96 -4.22 14.30 24.64
N GLN A 97 -4.78 13.26 24.02
CA GLN A 97 -5.14 12.00 24.68
C GLN A 97 -3.91 11.29 25.25
N ARG A 98 -2.82 11.19 24.47
CA ARG A 98 -1.60 10.52 24.94
C ARG A 98 -0.94 11.26 26.09
N LEU A 99 -0.89 12.59 26.04
CA LEU A 99 -0.36 13.41 27.15
C LEU A 99 -1.17 13.22 28.44
N ARG A 100 -2.50 13.17 28.33
CA ARG A 100 -3.40 12.90 29.47
C ARG A 100 -3.17 11.50 30.05
N ALA A 101 -3.00 10.49 29.20
CA ALA A 101 -2.70 9.13 29.62
C ALA A 101 -1.34 9.04 30.34
N LEU A 102 -0.28 9.62 29.77
CA LEU A 102 1.05 9.66 30.40
C LEU A 102 1.06 10.34 31.77
N ARG A 103 0.22 11.37 31.95
CA ARG A 103 0.03 12.04 33.24
C ARG A 103 -0.64 11.11 34.25
N ALA A 104 -1.73 10.45 33.83
CA ALA A 104 -2.47 9.51 34.66
C ALA A 104 -1.62 8.29 35.06
N GLU A 105 -0.84 7.73 34.14
CA GLU A 105 0.10 6.61 34.37
C GLU A 105 1.12 6.93 35.49
N ARG A 106 1.48 8.21 35.66
CA ARG A 106 2.41 8.69 36.68
C ARG A 106 1.72 9.20 37.95
N ASN A 107 0.40 9.10 38.03
CA ASN A 107 -0.43 9.66 39.10
C ASN A 107 -0.16 11.17 39.36
N TRP A 108 0.15 11.92 38.30
CA TRP A 108 0.39 13.35 38.42
C TRP A 108 -0.91 14.14 38.31
N SER A 109 -1.10 15.13 39.18
CA SER A 109 -2.11 16.16 38.96
C SER A 109 -1.67 17.11 37.82
N LEU A 110 -2.59 17.94 37.32
CA LEU A 110 -2.22 19.02 36.39
C LEU A 110 -1.24 20.01 37.03
N ASP A 111 -1.31 20.21 38.35
CA ASP A 111 -0.40 21.09 39.08
C ASP A 111 1.01 20.48 39.20
N ASP A 112 1.10 19.16 39.38
CA ASP A 112 2.38 18.45 39.37
C ASP A 112 3.06 18.57 38.01
N LEU A 113 2.31 18.30 36.93
CA LEU A 113 2.84 18.42 35.58
C LEU A 113 3.20 19.87 35.22
N ALA A 114 2.42 20.85 35.69
CA ALA A 114 2.73 22.26 35.49
C ALA A 114 4.07 22.64 36.14
N ARG A 115 4.31 22.16 37.37
CA ARG A 115 5.56 22.37 38.10
C ARG A 115 6.75 21.69 37.41
N LEU A 116 6.56 20.47 36.90
CA LEU A 116 7.63 19.69 36.26
C LEU A 116 7.98 20.19 34.86
N SER A 117 6.99 20.63 34.08
CA SER A 117 7.18 21.06 32.68
C SER A 117 7.40 22.57 32.52
N GLY A 118 7.05 23.37 33.53
CA GLY A 118 7.05 24.83 33.41
C GLY A 118 5.99 25.36 32.42
N VAL A 119 4.94 24.58 32.16
CA VAL A 119 3.77 24.96 31.36
C VAL A 119 2.62 25.25 32.32
N SER A 120 1.87 26.33 32.09
CA SER A 120 0.78 26.69 33.01
C SER A 120 -0.33 25.64 33.05
N ARG A 121 -0.91 25.40 34.23
CA ARG A 121 -2.04 24.47 34.41
C ARG A 121 -3.20 24.76 33.45
N ALA A 122 -3.51 26.03 33.19
CA ALA A 122 -4.56 26.42 32.25
C ALA A 122 -4.25 25.97 30.80
N THR A 123 -2.99 26.07 30.38
CA THR A 123 -2.55 25.58 29.07
C THR A 123 -2.57 24.06 29.01
N LEU A 124 -2.09 23.37 30.05
CA LEU A 124 -2.17 21.90 30.13
C LEU A 124 -3.61 21.38 30.07
N SER A 125 -4.53 22.03 30.78
CA SER A 125 -5.95 21.68 30.74
C SER A 125 -6.54 21.85 29.34
N ARG A 126 -6.27 22.96 28.66
CA ARG A 126 -6.75 23.17 27.28
C ARG A 126 -6.12 22.18 26.31
N LEU A 127 -4.85 21.84 26.49
CA LEU A 127 -4.15 20.85 25.68
C LEU A 127 -4.76 19.46 25.86
N GLU A 128 -4.94 18.97 27.09
CA GLU A 128 -5.52 17.63 27.34
C GLU A 128 -6.99 17.50 26.88
N ASN A 129 -7.68 18.61 26.67
CA ASN A 129 -9.03 18.66 26.10
C ASN A 129 -9.04 18.94 24.59
N ALA A 130 -7.88 18.97 23.93
CA ALA A 130 -7.71 19.30 22.51
C ALA A 130 -8.34 20.65 22.11
N ALA A 131 -8.44 21.60 23.06
CA ALA A 131 -9.03 22.92 22.84
C ALA A 131 -8.01 23.91 22.23
N VAL A 132 -6.72 23.57 22.22
CA VAL A 132 -5.64 24.33 21.59
C VAL A 132 -4.64 23.36 20.98
N SER A 133 -4.09 23.73 19.81
CA SER A 133 -3.01 22.98 19.18
C SER A 133 -1.70 23.15 19.98
N PRO A 134 -0.96 22.07 20.27
CA PRO A 134 0.32 22.13 20.95
C PRO A 134 1.41 22.74 20.08
N THR A 135 2.07 23.81 20.56
CA THR A 135 3.28 24.30 19.90
C THR A 135 4.45 23.36 20.16
N ALA A 136 5.41 23.30 19.22
CA ALA A 136 6.63 22.49 19.37
C ALA A 136 7.41 22.81 20.67
N SER A 137 7.40 24.07 21.09
CA SER A 137 8.03 24.49 22.36
C SER A 137 7.35 23.86 23.57
N VAL A 138 6.02 23.81 23.60
CA VAL A 138 5.26 23.20 24.69
C VAL A 138 5.44 21.68 24.70
N LEU A 139 5.40 21.03 23.54
CA LEU A 139 5.68 19.59 23.44
C LEU A 139 7.10 19.25 23.90
N GLY A 140 8.09 20.07 23.55
CA GLY A 140 9.46 19.90 24.02
C GLY A 140 9.57 19.92 25.54
N LYS A 141 8.93 20.89 26.20
CA LYS A 141 8.87 20.97 27.67
C LYS A 141 8.20 19.77 28.31
N LEU A 142 7.10 19.29 27.73
CA LEU A 142 6.39 18.10 28.20
C LEU A 142 7.21 16.82 28.02
N CYS A 143 7.87 16.67 26.88
CA CYS A 143 8.80 15.57 26.61
C CYS A 143 9.90 15.50 27.67
N VAL A 144 10.51 16.64 28.01
CA VAL A 144 11.50 16.74 29.09
C VAL A 144 10.90 16.32 30.44
N ALA A 145 9.71 16.83 30.79
CA ALA A 145 9.05 16.46 32.04
C ALA A 145 8.73 14.96 32.15
N TYR A 146 8.37 14.33 31.03
CA TYR A 146 8.08 12.89 30.98
C TYR A 146 9.33 12.00 30.83
N GLY A 147 10.50 12.58 30.54
CA GLY A 147 11.73 11.85 30.25
C GLY A 147 11.68 11.10 28.92
N LEU A 148 11.01 11.66 27.91
CA LEU A 148 10.80 11.03 26.60
C LEU A 148 11.41 11.88 25.49
N PRO A 149 12.02 11.28 24.45
CA PRO A 149 12.37 12.01 23.24
C PRO A 149 11.10 12.34 22.43
N MET A 150 11.11 13.47 21.73
CA MET A 150 9.99 13.91 20.88
C MET A 150 9.57 12.83 19.87
N SER A 151 10.54 12.16 19.24
CA SER A 151 10.28 11.07 18.30
C SER A 151 9.49 9.93 18.92
N ARG A 152 9.73 9.60 20.21
CA ARG A 152 8.96 8.58 20.92
C ARG A 152 7.54 9.04 21.20
N LEU A 153 7.34 10.33 21.53
CA LEU A 153 6.00 10.89 21.69
C LEU A 153 5.22 10.81 20.38
N MET A 154 5.83 11.24 19.26
CA MET A 154 5.23 11.19 17.93
C MET A 154 4.86 9.76 17.53
N HIS A 155 5.76 8.80 17.73
CA HIS A 155 5.47 7.40 17.44
C HIS A 155 4.30 6.83 18.26
N MET A 156 4.10 7.28 19.50
CA MET A 156 2.94 6.87 20.32
C MET A 156 1.62 7.49 19.87
N VAL A 157 1.66 8.54 19.04
CA VAL A 157 0.49 9.26 18.52
C VAL A 157 0.39 9.18 17.00
N GLU A 158 1.19 8.35 16.35
CA GLU A 158 0.98 7.92 14.97
C GLU A 158 0.07 6.70 15.04
N GLU A 159 -1.06 6.73 14.33
CA GLU A 159 -2.00 5.60 14.29
C GLU A 159 -1.53 4.82 13.09
N ASP A 160 -1.04 3.62 13.33
CA ASP A 160 -0.69 2.74 12.21
C ASP A 160 -1.95 2.15 11.57
N PHE A 161 -3.13 2.18 12.22
CA PHE A 161 -4.39 1.67 11.68
C PHE A 161 -5.66 2.08 12.46
N ALA A 162 -6.81 2.07 11.78
CA ALA A 162 -8.13 2.17 12.40
C ALA A 162 -8.59 0.80 12.93
N PRO A 163 -8.96 0.66 14.23
CA PRO A 163 -9.31 -0.64 14.81
C PRO A 163 -10.66 -1.19 14.33
N LEU A 164 -11.56 -0.33 13.86
CA LEU A 164 -12.82 -0.72 13.23
C LEU A 164 -12.85 -0.17 11.81
N VAL A 165 -13.02 -1.08 10.84
CA VAL A 165 -13.27 -0.73 9.43
C VAL A 165 -14.69 -1.18 9.07
N PRO A 166 -15.69 -0.28 9.14
CA PRO A 166 -17.07 -0.62 8.80
C PRO A 166 -17.19 -1.13 7.36
N ARG A 167 -18.12 -2.05 7.08
CA ARG A 167 -18.28 -2.67 5.74
C ARG A 167 -18.43 -1.62 4.61
N ALA A 168 -19.10 -0.51 4.88
CA ALA A 168 -19.27 0.58 3.92
C ALA A 168 -17.96 1.34 3.61
N ALA A 169 -16.97 1.29 4.51
CA ALA A 169 -15.65 1.91 4.35
C ALA A 169 -14.60 0.92 3.80
N GLN A 170 -14.93 -0.37 3.68
CA GLN A 170 -14.01 -1.38 3.14
C GLN A 170 -13.89 -1.20 1.63
N ALA A 171 -12.68 -0.88 1.18
CA ALA A 171 -12.39 -0.66 -0.24
C ALA A 171 -12.75 -1.91 -1.05
N LEU A 172 -13.56 -1.73 -2.09
CA LEU A 172 -13.94 -2.76 -3.04
C LEU A 172 -13.26 -2.48 -4.37
N TRP A 173 -12.52 -3.46 -4.84
CA TRP A 173 -11.96 -3.50 -6.19
C TRP A 173 -12.63 -4.62 -6.97
N SER A 174 -12.87 -4.38 -8.25
CA SER A 174 -13.48 -5.35 -9.16
C SER A 174 -12.71 -5.39 -10.47
N ASP A 175 -12.53 -6.59 -11.00
CA ASP A 175 -12.16 -6.86 -12.39
C ASP A 175 -13.30 -7.61 -13.05
N ASP A 176 -14.18 -6.86 -13.70
CA ASP A 176 -15.38 -7.40 -14.36
C ASP A 176 -15.02 -8.34 -15.53
N ALA A 177 -13.86 -8.16 -16.15
CA ALA A 177 -13.42 -9.02 -17.25
C ALA A 177 -12.96 -10.39 -16.75
N ALA A 178 -12.39 -10.44 -15.55
CA ALA A 178 -11.99 -11.67 -14.87
C ALA A 178 -13.10 -12.29 -14.00
N GLY A 179 -14.24 -11.60 -13.84
CA GLY A 179 -15.33 -12.02 -12.95
C GLY A 179 -14.89 -12.05 -11.49
N PHE A 180 -14.06 -11.09 -11.06
CA PHE A 180 -13.42 -11.10 -9.76
C PHE A 180 -13.72 -9.83 -8.96
N ARG A 181 -14.16 -10.00 -7.71
CA ARG A 181 -14.31 -8.91 -6.74
C ARG A 181 -13.46 -9.18 -5.51
N ARG A 182 -12.75 -8.14 -5.05
CA ARG A 182 -11.90 -8.18 -3.86
C ARG A 182 -12.21 -7.00 -2.96
N ARG A 183 -12.59 -7.29 -1.72
CA ARG A 183 -12.81 -6.30 -0.68
C ARG A 183 -11.71 -6.37 0.37
N SER A 184 -11.12 -5.23 0.71
CA SER A 184 -10.15 -5.12 1.81
C SER A 184 -10.89 -4.98 3.14
N VAL A 185 -10.94 -6.07 3.91
CA VAL A 185 -11.69 -6.16 5.17
C VAL A 185 -10.84 -5.71 6.35
N SER A 186 -9.57 -6.14 6.39
CA SER A 186 -8.53 -5.61 7.27
C SER A 186 -7.38 -5.14 6.40
N PRO A 187 -7.29 -3.85 6.07
CA PRO A 187 -6.22 -3.31 5.23
C PRO A 187 -4.83 -3.51 5.86
N PRO A 188 -3.77 -3.56 5.04
CA PRO A 188 -2.41 -3.62 5.55
C PRO A 188 -2.08 -2.36 6.37
N ALA A 189 -1.33 -2.55 7.44
CA ALA A 189 -0.91 -1.49 8.35
C ALA A 189 0.49 -1.79 8.87
N GLN A 190 1.32 -0.76 9.07
CA GLN A 190 2.71 -0.95 9.46
C GLN A 190 2.87 -1.65 10.83
N ALA A 191 1.96 -1.41 11.78
CA ALA A 191 1.95 -2.08 13.08
C ALA A 191 1.28 -3.47 13.08
N LEU A 192 0.63 -3.89 11.99
CA LEU A 192 -0.09 -5.16 11.95
C LEU A 192 0.68 -6.19 11.11
N ALA A 193 0.64 -7.43 11.57
CA ALA A 193 1.36 -8.52 10.92
C ALA A 193 0.72 -8.96 9.60
N GLY A 194 -0.54 -8.64 9.34
CA GLY A 194 -1.22 -9.13 8.15
C GLY A 194 -2.43 -8.32 7.74
N GLU A 195 -2.98 -8.69 6.59
CA GLU A 195 -4.21 -8.16 6.00
C GLU A 195 -5.25 -9.27 5.78
N ALA A 196 -6.52 -8.87 5.66
CA ALA A 196 -7.62 -9.79 5.40
C ALA A 196 -8.48 -9.28 4.23
N LEU A 197 -8.82 -10.20 3.33
CA LEU A 197 -9.52 -9.93 2.08
C LEU A 197 -10.75 -10.81 1.98
N GLU A 198 -11.89 -10.24 1.59
CA GLU A 198 -13.07 -10.98 1.14
C GLU A 198 -13.05 -11.00 -0.39
N CYS A 199 -13.12 -12.18 -0.97
CA CYS A 199 -12.97 -12.40 -2.41
C CYS A 199 -14.16 -13.18 -2.97
N GLU A 200 -14.63 -12.76 -4.13
CA GLU A 200 -15.71 -13.41 -4.87
C GLU A 200 -15.29 -13.64 -6.32
N LEU A 201 -15.38 -14.88 -6.78
CA LEU A 201 -15.16 -15.28 -8.17
C LEU A 201 -16.46 -15.77 -8.80
N GLU A 202 -16.75 -15.30 -10.01
CA GLU A 202 -17.89 -15.76 -10.79
C GLU A 202 -17.68 -17.20 -11.30
N PRO A 203 -18.76 -17.91 -11.67
CA PRO A 203 -18.64 -19.23 -12.28
C PRO A 203 -17.80 -19.22 -13.57
N GLY A 204 -16.89 -20.18 -13.70
CA GLY A 204 -16.00 -20.32 -14.86
C GLY A 204 -14.86 -19.29 -14.91
N ALA A 205 -14.65 -18.51 -13.84
CA ALA A 205 -13.51 -17.62 -13.72
C ALA A 205 -12.19 -18.39 -13.65
N HIS A 206 -11.17 -17.86 -14.32
CA HIS A 206 -9.82 -18.40 -14.32
C HIS A 206 -8.82 -17.25 -14.23
N ILE A 207 -8.08 -17.20 -13.13
CA ILE A 207 -7.09 -16.15 -12.85
C ILE A 207 -5.72 -16.81 -12.68
N THR A 208 -4.73 -16.27 -13.38
CA THR A 208 -3.34 -16.70 -13.28
C THR A 208 -2.44 -15.54 -12.89
N TYR A 209 -1.51 -15.82 -11.99
CA TYR A 209 -0.44 -14.93 -11.59
C TYR A 209 0.89 -15.62 -11.90
N ASP A 210 1.69 -15.03 -12.78
CA ASP A 210 2.96 -15.61 -13.22
C ASP A 210 4.04 -15.58 -12.13
N GLU A 211 3.98 -14.58 -11.23
CA GLU A 211 4.98 -14.34 -10.19
C GLU A 211 4.32 -13.85 -8.89
N SER A 212 4.94 -14.18 -7.76
CA SER A 212 4.54 -13.64 -6.46
C SER A 212 5.04 -12.19 -6.30
N PRO A 213 4.20 -11.24 -5.85
CA PRO A 213 4.63 -9.86 -5.58
C PRO A 213 5.77 -9.77 -4.55
N ARG A 214 5.77 -10.70 -3.59
CA ARG A 214 6.84 -10.88 -2.60
C ARG A 214 7.00 -12.37 -2.31
N PRO A 215 8.20 -12.95 -2.52
CA PRO A 215 8.45 -14.35 -2.22
C PRO A 215 8.21 -14.66 -0.73
N GLY A 216 7.47 -15.74 -0.47
CA GLY A 216 7.29 -16.29 0.87
C GLY A 216 6.12 -15.71 1.68
N LEU A 217 5.27 -14.87 1.09
CA LEU A 217 4.05 -14.39 1.74
C LEU A 217 3.17 -15.55 2.21
N GLU A 218 2.79 -15.53 3.47
CA GLU A 218 1.97 -16.58 4.07
C GLU A 218 0.50 -16.31 3.78
N HIS A 219 -0.18 -17.30 3.21
CA HIS A 219 -1.59 -17.23 2.83
C HIS A 219 -2.40 -18.26 3.61
N HIS A 220 -3.53 -17.82 4.16
CA HIS A 220 -4.56 -18.70 4.72
C HIS A 220 -5.87 -18.37 4.01
N LEU A 221 -6.31 -19.26 3.14
CA LEU A 221 -7.54 -19.10 2.37
C LEU A 221 -8.62 -20.01 2.92
N ILE A 222 -9.77 -19.45 3.26
CA ILE A 222 -10.92 -20.16 3.81
C ILE A 222 -12.09 -20.02 2.85
N LEU A 223 -12.52 -21.12 2.24
CA LEU A 223 -13.66 -21.13 1.34
C LEU A 223 -14.95 -21.10 2.16
N LEU A 224 -15.84 -20.15 1.88
CA LEU A 224 -17.12 -20.00 2.57
C LEU A 224 -18.26 -20.62 1.79
N GLU A 225 -18.31 -20.37 0.48
CA GLU A 225 -19.35 -20.85 -0.41
C GLU A 225 -18.78 -21.16 -1.81
N GLY A 226 -19.45 -22.06 -2.53
CA GLY A 226 -19.09 -22.41 -3.90
C GLY A 226 -17.99 -23.47 -4.02
N GLN A 227 -17.24 -23.43 -5.11
CA GLN A 227 -16.15 -24.38 -5.41
C GLN A 227 -14.96 -23.64 -5.98
N LEU A 228 -13.76 -23.95 -5.48
CA LEU A 228 -12.53 -23.28 -5.90
C LEU A 228 -11.40 -24.30 -6.05
N ARG A 229 -10.73 -24.29 -7.20
CA ARG A 229 -9.44 -24.94 -7.39
C ARG A 229 -8.34 -23.90 -7.30
N ILE A 230 -7.33 -24.19 -6.48
CA ILE A 230 -6.12 -23.37 -6.38
C ILE A 230 -4.93 -24.21 -6.81
N THR A 231 -4.12 -23.68 -7.72
CA THR A 231 -2.83 -24.27 -8.08
C THR A 231 -1.71 -23.38 -7.56
N VAL A 232 -0.86 -23.91 -6.68
CA VAL A 232 0.31 -23.24 -6.11
C VAL A 232 1.50 -24.19 -6.14
N ASP A 233 2.68 -23.70 -6.50
CA ASP A 233 3.91 -24.51 -6.62
C ASP A 233 3.72 -25.79 -7.48
N GLY A 234 2.87 -25.71 -8.50
CA GLY A 234 2.54 -26.82 -9.40
C GLY A 234 1.59 -27.88 -8.82
N GLN A 235 1.09 -27.69 -7.60
CA GLN A 235 0.12 -28.57 -6.95
C GLN A 235 -1.27 -27.94 -6.96
N SER A 236 -2.27 -28.70 -7.39
CA SER A 236 -3.67 -28.28 -7.41
C SER A 236 -4.43 -28.82 -6.20
N HIS A 237 -5.25 -27.95 -5.61
CA HIS A 237 -6.08 -28.23 -4.45
C HIS A 237 -7.52 -27.85 -4.75
N ASP A 238 -8.43 -28.83 -4.67
CA ASP A 238 -9.87 -28.62 -4.80
C ASP A 238 -10.47 -28.38 -3.43
N LEU A 239 -11.04 -27.18 -3.23
CA LEU A 239 -11.59 -26.75 -1.95
C LEU A 239 -13.12 -26.90 -1.93
N GLN A 240 -13.63 -27.32 -0.78
CA GLN A 240 -15.05 -27.30 -0.44
C GLN A 240 -15.33 -26.24 0.63
N PRO A 241 -16.57 -25.75 0.73
CA PRO A 241 -16.97 -24.82 1.79
C PRO A 241 -16.56 -25.31 3.19
N GLY A 242 -15.88 -24.46 3.95
CA GLY A 242 -15.30 -24.75 5.26
C GLY A 242 -13.83 -25.17 5.24
N ASP A 243 -13.27 -25.52 4.07
CA ASP A 243 -11.86 -25.87 3.96
C ASP A 243 -10.95 -24.64 4.10
N CYS A 244 -9.77 -24.87 4.66
CA CYS A 244 -8.70 -23.89 4.78
C CYS A 244 -7.44 -24.38 4.06
N LEU A 245 -7.03 -23.67 2.99
CA LEU A 245 -5.75 -23.89 2.32
C LEU A 245 -4.70 -22.94 2.88
N ARG A 246 -3.56 -23.50 3.30
CA ARG A 246 -2.45 -22.74 3.88
C ARG A 246 -1.19 -22.97 3.06
N TYR A 247 -0.55 -21.90 2.61
CA TYR A 247 0.64 -21.99 1.76
C TYR A 247 1.51 -20.74 1.88
N ARG A 248 2.78 -20.84 1.48
CA ARG A 248 3.67 -19.70 1.30
C ARG A 248 3.89 -19.50 -0.19
N LEU A 249 3.61 -18.31 -0.70
CA LEU A 249 3.64 -18.05 -2.13
C LEU A 249 5.04 -17.67 -2.60
N PHE A 250 5.73 -18.58 -3.29
CA PHE A 250 7.07 -18.33 -3.86
C PHE A 250 7.05 -18.13 -5.38
N GLY A 251 6.07 -18.72 -6.08
CA GLY A 251 6.02 -18.75 -7.53
C GLY A 251 4.62 -18.47 -8.08
N PRO A 252 4.30 -19.01 -9.27
CA PRO A 252 3.01 -18.77 -9.92
C PRO A 252 1.85 -19.36 -9.13
N SER A 253 0.69 -18.76 -9.29
CA SER A 253 -0.57 -19.29 -8.73
C SER A 253 -1.71 -19.17 -9.73
N ALA A 254 -2.66 -20.10 -9.64
CA ALA A 254 -3.89 -20.06 -10.43
C ALA A 254 -5.11 -20.31 -9.54
N PHE A 255 -6.20 -19.63 -9.84
CA PHE A 255 -7.50 -19.74 -9.18
C PHE A 255 -8.55 -20.03 -10.23
N GLU A 256 -9.32 -21.10 -10.03
CA GLU A 256 -10.29 -21.57 -11.02
C GLU A 256 -11.60 -21.94 -10.35
N THR A 257 -12.70 -21.50 -10.92
CA THR A 257 -14.05 -21.92 -10.52
C THR A 257 -14.68 -22.75 -11.65
N PRO A 258 -15.49 -23.77 -11.34
CA PRO A 258 -16.19 -24.52 -12.37
C PRO A 258 -17.26 -23.65 -13.06
N ALA A 259 -17.64 -24.00 -14.28
CA ALA A 259 -18.60 -23.20 -15.08
C ALA A 259 -19.99 -23.00 -14.43
N HIS A 260 -20.35 -23.79 -13.42
CA HIS A 260 -21.67 -23.80 -12.79
C HIS A 260 -21.65 -23.32 -11.33
N SER A 261 -20.50 -22.96 -10.78
CA SER A 261 -20.38 -22.51 -9.39
C SER A 261 -19.27 -21.47 -9.27
N GLY A 262 -19.56 -20.35 -8.63
CA GLY A 262 -18.54 -19.36 -8.26
C GLY A 262 -17.83 -19.78 -6.97
N ALA A 263 -17.09 -18.85 -6.37
CA ALA A 263 -16.48 -19.03 -5.06
C ALA A 263 -16.55 -17.74 -4.24
N HIS A 264 -16.85 -17.85 -2.95
CA HIS A 264 -16.74 -16.79 -1.95
C HIS A 264 -15.81 -17.24 -0.84
N TYR A 265 -14.74 -16.51 -0.59
CA TYR A 265 -13.70 -16.92 0.35
C TYR A 265 -13.06 -15.74 1.06
N PHE A 266 -12.51 -15.99 2.25
CA PHE A 266 -11.57 -15.09 2.89
C PHE A 266 -10.13 -15.49 2.56
N LEU A 267 -9.28 -14.50 2.34
CA LEU A 267 -7.84 -14.68 2.24
C LEU A 267 -7.13 -13.79 3.26
N PHE A 268 -6.38 -14.42 4.16
CA PHE A 268 -5.49 -13.75 5.10
C PHE A 268 -4.06 -13.83 4.60
N ILE A 269 -3.37 -12.69 4.58
CA ILE A 269 -1.97 -12.58 4.13
C ILE A 269 -1.12 -12.05 5.29
N VAL A 270 0.00 -12.72 5.58
CA VAL A 270 0.95 -12.39 6.65
C VAL A 270 2.37 -12.31 6.08
#